data_AF-A0A6B0UR61-F1
#
_entry.id   AF-A0A6B0UR61-F1
#
_cell.length_a   1.000
_cell.length_b   1.000
_cell.length_c   1.000
_cell.angle_alpha   90.00
_cell.angle_beta   90.00
_cell.angle_gamma   90.00
#
_symmetry.space_group_name_H-M   'P 1'
#
loop_
_entity.id
_entity.type
_entity.pdbx_description
1 polymer ?
#
loop_
_entity_poly.entity_id
_entity_poly.type
_entity_poly.pdbx_seq_one_letter_code
_entity_poly.pdbx_strand_id
1 'polypeptide(L)'
;STRFLLLLAAPALACIAVGSANQIQGKDKPENGCSRVSEDSFHRLNQSSANPPQRSPVGLGQICKNSYRNTAALCIGDPRLAFRNCSLCCACRDGAGITYFDATAPNGFPCKNKGHDKCNSRGKCENKKP
;
A
#
# COMPACT_ATOMS: atom_id res chain seq x y z
N SER A 1 -37.58 56.42 -17.27
CA SER A 1 -37.63 55.02 -16.81
C SER A 1 -36.30 54.37 -17.17
N THR A 2 -35.37 54.33 -16.22
CA THR A 2 -33.98 53.89 -16.42
C THR A 2 -33.87 52.42 -16.03
N ARG A 3 -33.52 51.53 -16.97
CA ARG A 3 -33.32 50.11 -16.70
C ARG A 3 -31.85 49.87 -16.32
N PHE A 4 -31.58 49.56 -15.06
CA PHE A 4 -30.26 49.10 -14.62
C PHE A 4 -30.13 47.59 -14.86
N LEU A 5 -29.15 47.18 -15.67
CA LEU A 5 -28.77 45.78 -15.87
C LEU A 5 -27.63 45.45 -14.90
N LEU A 6 -27.89 44.66 -13.87
CA LEU A 6 -26.88 44.13 -12.96
C LEU A 6 -26.37 42.79 -13.49
N LEU A 7 -25.21 42.80 -14.16
CA LEU A 7 -24.43 41.58 -14.43
C LEU A 7 -23.52 41.31 -13.22
N LEU A 8 -23.94 40.37 -12.36
CA LEU A 8 -23.08 39.80 -11.34
C LEU A 8 -22.30 38.63 -11.95
N ALA A 9 -21.08 38.91 -12.41
CA ALA A 9 -20.12 37.86 -12.75
C ALA A 9 -19.43 37.41 -11.46
N ALA A 10 -19.85 36.27 -10.92
CA ALA A 10 -19.15 35.61 -9.83
C ALA A 10 -17.91 34.88 -10.38
N PRO A 11 -16.69 35.13 -9.88
CA PRO A 11 -15.56 34.30 -10.23
C PRO A 11 -15.77 32.95 -9.57
N ALA A 12 -15.98 31.90 -10.37
CA ALA A 12 -15.93 30.54 -9.89
C ALA A 12 -14.48 30.25 -9.44
N LEU A 13 -14.25 30.22 -8.12
CA LEU A 13 -13.04 29.68 -7.52
C LEU A 13 -12.99 28.19 -7.88
N ALA A 14 -12.35 27.86 -9.00
CA ALA A 14 -12.00 26.49 -9.32
C ALA A 14 -10.99 26.02 -8.26
N CYS A 15 -11.44 25.18 -7.33
CA CYS A 15 -10.57 24.47 -6.41
C CYS A 15 -9.64 23.57 -7.23
N ILE A 16 -8.46 24.06 -7.57
CA ILE A 16 -7.36 23.22 -8.02
C ILE A 16 -6.86 22.46 -6.79
N ALA A 17 -7.41 21.26 -6.59
CA ALA A 17 -6.84 20.28 -5.69
C ALA A 17 -5.42 19.97 -6.18
N VAL A 18 -4.42 20.62 -5.57
CA VAL A 18 -3.01 20.24 -5.70
C VAL A 18 -2.86 18.90 -4.98
N GLY A 19 -3.20 17.83 -5.68
CA GLY A 19 -2.93 16.47 -5.26
C GLY A 19 -1.43 16.24 -5.31
N SER A 20 -0.80 16.21 -4.14
CA SER A 20 0.62 15.89 -3.98
C SER A 20 0.95 14.59 -4.73
N ALA A 21 1.77 14.69 -5.78
CA ALA A 21 2.01 13.67 -6.81
C ALA A 21 2.81 12.42 -6.34
N ASN A 22 2.58 11.98 -5.11
CA ASN A 22 3.34 10.88 -4.49
C ASN A 22 2.49 9.97 -3.60
N GLN A 23 1.17 10.12 -3.61
CA GLN A 23 0.30 9.17 -2.92
C GLN A 23 0.12 7.94 -3.80
N ILE A 24 0.41 6.76 -3.23
CA ILE A 24 0.08 5.50 -3.89
C ILE A 24 -1.43 5.52 -4.12
N GLN A 25 -1.85 5.47 -5.38
CA GLN A 25 -3.26 5.43 -5.76
C GLN A 25 -3.78 4.01 -5.51
N GLY A 26 -3.97 3.69 -4.23
CA GLY A 26 -4.49 2.40 -3.81
C GLY A 26 -5.95 2.23 -4.21
N LYS A 27 -6.44 1.01 -4.04
CA LYS A 27 -7.78 0.56 -4.47
C LYS A 27 -8.57 0.07 -3.26
N ASP A 28 -9.90 0.11 -3.32
CA ASP A 28 -10.77 -0.41 -2.25
C ASP A 28 -10.93 -1.95 -2.31
N LYS A 29 -10.36 -2.58 -3.34
CA LYS A 29 -10.40 -4.03 -3.57
C LYS A 29 -9.01 -4.54 -3.97
N PRO A 30 -8.64 -5.75 -3.56
CA PRO A 30 -7.41 -6.38 -4.02
C PRO A 30 -7.51 -6.74 -5.50
N GLU A 31 -6.41 -6.56 -6.22
CA GLU A 31 -6.23 -6.99 -7.61
C GLU A 31 -5.04 -7.97 -7.70
N ASN A 32 -4.71 -8.44 -8.91
CA ASN A 32 -3.48 -9.20 -9.20
C ASN A 32 -3.27 -10.50 -8.40
N GLY A 33 -4.33 -11.08 -7.81
CA GLY A 33 -4.25 -12.30 -7.01
C GLY A 33 -3.84 -12.06 -5.54
N CYS A 34 -3.90 -10.81 -5.08
CA CYS A 34 -3.80 -10.49 -3.67
C CYS A 34 -5.02 -10.99 -2.89
N SER A 35 -4.79 -11.50 -1.68
CA SER A 35 -5.86 -11.98 -0.81
C SER A 35 -6.67 -10.80 -0.27
N ARG A 36 -8.00 -10.93 -0.23
CA ARG A 36 -8.83 -9.96 0.49
C ARG A 36 -8.62 -10.12 1.99
N VAL A 37 -8.45 -9.01 2.69
CA VAL A 37 -8.36 -8.99 4.16
C VAL A 37 -9.66 -8.44 4.75
N SER A 38 -9.96 -8.86 5.99
CA SER A 38 -11.11 -8.38 6.76
C SER A 38 -10.69 -7.39 7.83
N GLU A 39 -11.65 -6.62 8.34
CA GLU A 39 -11.46 -5.75 9.52
C GLU A 39 -10.90 -6.51 10.73
N ASP A 40 -11.38 -7.74 10.94
CA ASP A 40 -10.88 -8.63 12.00
C ASP A 40 -9.40 -8.97 11.86
N SER A 41 -8.88 -9.01 10.63
CA SER A 41 -7.46 -9.26 10.38
C SER A 41 -6.60 -8.15 10.99
N PHE A 42 -7.05 -6.90 10.87
CA PHE A 42 -6.38 -5.76 11.49
C PHE A 42 -6.57 -5.75 13.00
N HIS A 43 -7.74 -6.13 13.51
CA HIS A 43 -7.97 -6.20 14.95
C HIS A 43 -7.04 -7.22 15.63
N ARG A 44 -6.89 -8.42 15.05
CA ARG A 44 -5.95 -9.46 15.53
C ARG A 44 -4.50 -9.00 15.46
N LEU A 45 -4.14 -8.24 14.42
CA LEU A 45 -2.78 -7.69 14.29
C LEU A 45 -2.49 -6.70 15.42
N ASN A 46 -3.43 -5.80 15.73
CA ASN A 46 -3.29 -4.82 16.80
C ASN A 46 -3.18 -5.47 18.19
N GLN A 47 -3.92 -6.57 18.41
CA GLN A 47 -3.80 -7.39 19.62
C GLN A 47 -2.46 -8.13 19.68
N SER A 48 -1.96 -8.62 18.54
CA SER A 48 -0.68 -9.33 18.44
C SER A 48 0.53 -8.42 18.63
N SER A 49 0.42 -7.10 18.36
CA SER A 49 1.46 -6.13 18.72
C SER A 49 1.71 -6.02 20.22
N ALA A 50 0.75 -6.41 21.07
CA ALA A 50 0.97 -6.50 22.51
C ALA A 50 1.84 -7.70 22.92
N ASN A 51 1.97 -8.73 22.06
CA ASN A 51 2.83 -9.90 22.26
C ASN A 51 3.38 -10.39 20.90
N PRO A 52 4.41 -9.71 20.32
CA PRO A 52 4.85 -10.00 18.97
C PRO A 52 5.49 -11.40 18.87
N PRO A 53 5.08 -12.25 17.90
CA PRO A 53 5.79 -13.50 17.67
C PRO A 53 7.22 -13.22 17.16
N GLN A 54 8.21 -13.95 17.70
CA GLN A 54 9.66 -13.77 17.43
C GLN A 54 10.07 -13.88 15.95
N ARG A 55 9.21 -14.38 15.06
CA ARG A 55 9.45 -14.46 13.61
C ARG A 55 8.25 -13.86 12.89
N SER A 56 8.31 -12.56 12.63
CA SER A 56 7.08 -11.80 12.41
C SER A 56 6.72 -11.59 10.92
N PRO A 57 5.43 -11.76 10.57
CA PRO A 57 4.79 -11.11 9.42
C PRO A 57 4.79 -9.57 9.52
N VAL A 58 5.16 -9.02 10.68
CA VAL A 58 5.21 -7.58 10.98
C VAL A 58 6.26 -6.88 10.11
N GLY A 59 7.33 -7.57 9.69
CA GLY A 59 8.31 -7.01 8.75
C GLY A 59 7.69 -6.61 7.40
N LEU A 60 6.76 -7.41 6.86
CA LEU A 60 6.09 -7.11 5.59
C LEU A 60 5.04 -6.00 5.77
N GLY A 61 4.28 -6.03 6.87
CA GLY A 61 3.36 -4.95 7.22
C GLY A 61 4.07 -3.59 7.35
N GLN A 62 5.28 -3.57 7.92
CA GLN A 62 6.09 -2.35 8.03
C GLN A 62 6.57 -1.85 6.66
N ILE A 63 6.94 -2.75 5.74
CA ILE A 63 7.31 -2.37 4.37
C ILE A 63 6.12 -1.72 3.65
N CYS A 64 4.93 -2.31 3.79
CA CYS A 64 3.70 -1.73 3.27
C CYS A 64 3.42 -0.36 3.88
N LYS A 65 3.55 -0.22 5.20
CA LYS A 65 3.35 1.04 5.92
C LYS A 65 4.29 2.16 5.45
N ASN A 66 5.57 1.83 5.26
CA ASN A 66 6.57 2.77 4.75
C ASN A 66 6.22 3.23 3.33
N SER A 67 5.71 2.32 2.50
CA SER A 67 5.28 2.62 1.13
C SER A 67 4.01 3.46 1.10
N TYR A 68 3.06 3.17 2.00
CA TYR A 68 1.78 3.88 2.12
C TYR A 68 1.94 5.33 2.61
N ARG A 69 3.05 5.65 3.29
CA ARG A 69 3.37 7.00 3.81
C ARG A 69 2.34 7.56 4.81
N ASN A 70 1.55 6.69 5.44
CA ASN A 70 0.67 7.03 6.57
C ASN A 70 1.13 6.25 7.81
N THR A 71 1.75 6.94 8.76
CA THR A 71 2.28 6.34 9.99
C THR A 71 1.21 5.93 10.99
N ALA A 72 -0.01 6.44 10.86
CA ALA A 72 -1.15 6.02 11.66
C ALA A 72 -1.83 4.75 11.12
N ALA A 73 -1.57 4.40 9.85
CA ALA A 73 -2.17 3.22 9.24
C ALA A 73 -1.65 1.91 9.84
N LEU A 74 -2.54 0.92 9.92
CA LEU A 74 -2.20 -0.46 10.22
C LEU A 74 -2.11 -1.23 8.92
N CYS A 75 -1.00 -1.89 8.65
CA CYS A 75 -0.76 -2.53 7.35
C CYS A 75 -0.43 -4.02 7.47
N ILE A 76 -0.95 -4.79 6.54
CA ILE A 76 -0.71 -6.22 6.36
C ILE A 76 -0.01 -6.39 5.00
N GLY A 77 1.08 -7.16 4.99
CA GLY A 77 1.75 -7.58 3.76
C GLY A 77 1.56 -9.07 3.50
N ASP A 78 1.10 -9.43 2.30
CA ASP A 78 0.98 -10.82 1.82
C ASP A 78 2.10 -11.11 0.80
N PRO A 79 3.07 -12.00 1.13
CA PRO A 79 4.21 -12.29 0.28
C PRO A 79 3.90 -13.19 -0.93
N ARG A 80 2.66 -13.64 -1.13
CA ARG A 80 2.31 -14.63 -2.17
C ARG A 80 2.85 -14.28 -3.56
N LEU A 81 2.68 -13.03 -4.00
CA LEU A 81 3.21 -12.56 -5.28
C LEU A 81 4.73 -12.32 -5.24
N ALA A 82 5.29 -12.02 -4.06
CA ALA A 82 6.70 -11.70 -3.91
C ALA A 82 7.59 -12.89 -4.29
N PHE A 83 7.11 -14.11 -4.04
CA PHE A 83 7.74 -15.36 -4.47
C PHE A 83 7.73 -15.62 -5.98
N ARG A 84 7.12 -14.76 -6.79
CA ARG A 84 7.03 -14.91 -8.26
C ARG A 84 7.65 -13.73 -9.00
N ASN A 85 7.36 -12.51 -8.58
CA ASN A 85 7.73 -11.30 -9.31
C ASN A 85 8.23 -10.17 -8.41
N CYS A 86 8.60 -10.47 -7.15
CA CYS A 86 9.05 -9.46 -6.19
C CYS A 86 8.03 -8.34 -5.91
N SER A 87 6.74 -8.60 -6.16
CA SER A 87 5.63 -7.72 -5.77
C SER A 87 5.02 -8.20 -4.46
N LEU A 88 4.95 -7.34 -3.45
CA LEU A 88 4.30 -7.59 -2.17
C LEU A 88 2.90 -6.99 -2.20
N CYS A 89 1.88 -7.82 -1.98
CA CYS A 89 0.51 -7.35 -1.80
C CYS A 89 0.40 -6.63 -0.45
N CYS A 90 -0.07 -5.38 -0.47
CA CYS A 90 -0.27 -4.58 0.72
C CYS A 90 -1.75 -4.25 0.91
N ALA A 91 -2.20 -4.35 2.16
CA ALA A 91 -3.49 -3.83 2.58
C ALA A 91 -3.27 -2.97 3.83
N CYS A 92 -3.59 -1.68 3.75
CA CYS A 92 -3.46 -0.73 4.85
C CYS A 92 -4.83 -0.20 5.26
N ARG A 93 -5.12 -0.24 6.55
CA ARG A 93 -6.31 0.34 7.15
C ARG A 93 -5.98 1.69 7.77
N ASP A 94 -6.79 2.68 7.45
CA ASP A 94 -6.82 3.98 8.13
C ASP A 94 -8.27 4.46 8.34
N GLY A 95 -8.46 5.76 8.62
CA GLY A 95 -9.78 6.35 8.86
C GLY A 95 -10.72 6.34 7.64
N ALA A 96 -10.21 6.13 6.43
CA ALA A 96 -11.01 6.07 5.21
C ALA A 96 -11.46 4.64 4.85
N GLY A 97 -10.80 3.62 5.39
CA GLY A 97 -11.11 2.22 5.12
C GLY A 97 -9.85 1.39 4.87
N ILE A 98 -10.00 0.33 4.07
CA ILE A 98 -8.90 -0.56 3.68
C ILE A 98 -8.47 -0.22 2.26
N THR A 99 -7.23 0.20 2.11
CA THR A 99 -6.59 0.51 0.84
C THR A 99 -5.63 -0.60 0.44
N TYR A 100 -5.78 -1.12 -0.78
CA TYR A 100 -4.94 -2.16 -1.39
C TYR A 100 -3.98 -1.56 -2.39
N PHE A 101 -2.72 -2.03 -2.40
CA PHE A 101 -1.72 -1.65 -3.38
C PHE A 101 -0.58 -2.68 -3.43
N ASP A 102 0.26 -2.57 -4.45
CA ASP A 102 1.47 -3.37 -4.60
C ASP A 102 2.70 -2.58 -4.12
N ALA A 103 3.55 -3.22 -3.33
CA ALA A 103 4.85 -2.70 -2.94
C ALA A 103 5.98 -3.59 -3.47
N THR A 104 7.19 -3.07 -3.54
CA THR A 104 8.35 -3.90 -3.90
C THR A 104 8.77 -4.76 -2.70
N ALA A 105 8.96 -6.05 -2.93
CA ALA A 105 9.51 -6.97 -1.93
C ALA A 105 10.94 -6.57 -1.55
N PRO A 106 11.38 -6.81 -0.30
CA PRO A 106 12.68 -6.34 0.17
C PRO A 106 13.84 -7.01 -0.59
N ASN A 107 14.96 -6.30 -0.73
CA ASN A 107 16.17 -6.88 -1.32
C ASN A 107 16.59 -8.14 -0.53
N GLY A 108 16.84 -9.23 -1.25
CA GLY A 108 17.15 -10.53 -0.67
C GLY A 108 15.94 -11.43 -0.45
N PHE A 109 14.70 -10.93 -0.63
CA PHE A 109 13.49 -11.74 -0.51
C PHE A 109 13.49 -12.88 -1.55
N PRO A 110 13.18 -14.13 -1.18
CA PRO A 110 13.15 -15.24 -2.14
C PRO A 110 12.05 -15.03 -3.19
N CYS A 111 12.42 -15.08 -4.47
CA CYS A 111 11.48 -14.90 -5.59
C CYS A 111 11.28 -16.17 -6.43
N LYS A 112 11.67 -17.32 -5.88
CA LYS A 112 11.30 -18.68 -6.32
C LYS A 112 11.24 -19.61 -5.10
N ASN A 113 10.38 -20.63 -5.18
CA ASN A 113 10.27 -21.65 -4.13
C ASN A 113 11.51 -22.55 -4.01
N LYS A 114 12.32 -22.66 -5.08
CA LYS A 114 13.56 -23.42 -5.12
C LYS A 114 14.63 -22.61 -5.85
N GLY A 115 15.86 -22.61 -5.35
CA GLY A 115 17.01 -21.89 -5.91
C GLY A 115 17.47 -20.70 -5.06
N HIS A 116 18.47 -19.97 -5.58
CA HIS A 116 19.07 -18.82 -4.90
C HIS A 116 18.56 -17.47 -5.43
N ASP A 117 17.47 -17.51 -6.20
CA ASP A 117 16.89 -16.33 -6.82
C ASP A 117 16.25 -15.44 -5.75
N LYS A 118 16.70 -14.18 -5.71
CA LYS A 118 16.28 -13.20 -4.72
C LYS A 118 15.88 -11.90 -5.40
N CYS A 119 14.95 -11.18 -4.78
CA CYS A 119 14.59 -9.83 -5.18
C CYS A 119 15.78 -8.90 -5.00
N ASN A 120 16.00 -8.01 -5.95
CA ASN A 120 16.91 -6.88 -5.81
C ASN A 120 16.16 -5.61 -5.39
N SER A 121 16.89 -4.51 -5.17
CA SER A 121 16.30 -3.22 -4.78
C SER A 121 15.43 -2.56 -5.85
N ARG A 122 15.42 -3.09 -7.08
CA ARG A 122 14.59 -2.62 -8.20
C ARG A 122 13.33 -3.47 -8.39
N GLY A 123 13.04 -4.40 -7.48
CA GLY A 123 11.89 -5.30 -7.57
C GLY A 123 12.03 -6.34 -8.68
N LYS A 124 13.25 -6.70 -9.07
CA LYS A 124 13.50 -7.78 -10.04
C LYS A 124 13.98 -9.03 -9.33
N CYS A 125 13.51 -10.19 -9.81
CA CYS A 125 13.99 -11.48 -9.38
C CYS A 125 15.30 -11.82 -10.11
N GLU A 126 16.39 -11.99 -9.37
CA GLU A 126 17.71 -12.26 -9.94
C GLU A 126 18.37 -13.45 -9.24
N ASN A 127 19.07 -14.28 -10.01
CA ASN A 127 19.86 -15.36 -9.45
C ASN A 127 21.06 -14.75 -8.71
N LYS A 128 21.05 -14.82 -7.37
CA LYS A 128 22.26 -14.56 -6.60
C LYS A 128 23.02 -15.88 -6.58
N LYS A 129 24.07 -16.00 -7.40
CA LYS A 129 24.99 -17.14 -7.32
C LYS A 129 25.42 -17.31 -5.85
N PRO A 130 25.49 -18.56 -5.35
CA PRO A 130 25.90 -18.84 -3.98
C PRO A 130 27.29 -18.29 -3.66
#